data_AF-A0A257K8Z3-F1
#
_entry.id   AF-A0A257K8Z3-F1
#
_cell.length_a   1.000
_cell.length_b   1.000
_cell.length_c   1.000
_cell.angle_alpha   90.00
_cell.angle_beta   90.00
_cell.angle_gamma   90.00
#
_symmetry.space_group_name_H-M   'P 1'
#
loop_
_entity.id
_entity.type
_entity.pdbx_description
1 polymer ?
#
loop_
_entity_poly.entity_id
_entity_poly.type
_entity_poly.pdbx_seq_one_letter_code
_entity_poly.pdbx_strand_id
1 'polypeptide(L)'
;MYLAINIQELAQPVVNDTKRVPWVLKFLYFLKGRLVTRYNKHLTTFYVALEGAINHVDEVSIEKSRTILEETKGIIVSVENAAAYLAKSNYLDSAEVKKNIQYTLKCLYIFESKLHVQVYKSAPIVPIDKDLKEGISRMNKANFNELLSN
;
A
#
# COMPACT_ATOMS: atom_id res chain seq x y z
N MET A 1 2.39 45.89 35.20
CA MET A 1 3.39 46.28 34.17
C MET A 1 3.56 45.07 33.26
N TYR A 2 3.07 45.18 32.02
CA TYR A 2 2.84 44.06 31.11
C TYR A 2 4.13 43.27 30.83
N LEU A 3 4.10 41.95 31.02
CA LEU A 3 5.02 41.02 30.36
C LEU A 3 4.74 41.11 28.85
N ALA A 4 5.28 42.14 28.20
CA ALA A 4 5.39 42.17 26.75
C ALA A 4 6.48 41.17 26.38
N ILE A 5 6.12 39.89 26.38
CA ILE A 5 6.88 38.84 25.72
C ILE A 5 6.95 39.31 24.27
N ASN A 6 8.09 39.88 23.89
CA ASN A 6 8.29 40.43 22.57
C ASN A 6 8.39 39.25 21.61
N ILE A 7 7.22 38.82 21.09
CA ILE A 7 7.07 37.70 20.16
C ILE A 7 8.04 37.88 18.98
N GLN A 8 8.35 39.13 18.63
CA GLN A 8 9.29 39.47 17.58
C GLN A 8 10.73 39.05 17.93
N GLU A 9 11.20 39.32 19.15
CA GLU A 9 12.51 38.89 19.64
C GLU A 9 12.61 37.36 19.79
N LEU A 10 11.52 36.68 20.16
CA LEU A 10 11.47 35.22 20.23
C LEU A 10 11.42 34.57 18.84
N ALA A 11 10.76 35.19 17.87
CA ALA A 11 10.60 34.65 16.52
C ALA A 11 11.80 34.98 15.61
N GLN A 12 12.52 36.08 15.85
CA GLN A 12 13.63 36.55 15.02
C GLN A 12 14.77 35.52 14.82
N PRO A 13 15.20 34.74 15.83
CA PRO A 13 16.18 33.68 15.64
C PRO A 13 15.67 32.58 14.71
N VAL A 14 14.43 32.12 14.90
CA VAL A 14 13.78 31.10 14.06
C VAL A 14 13.60 31.58 12.61
N VAL A 15 13.24 32.86 12.44
CA VAL A 15 13.10 33.52 11.14
C VAL A 15 14.46 33.76 10.46
N ASN A 16 15.51 34.05 11.22
CA ASN A 16 16.86 34.27 10.68
C ASN A 16 17.54 32.95 10.28
N ASP A 17 17.31 31.86 11.02
CA ASP A 17 17.80 30.52 10.68
C ASP A 17 17.09 29.95 9.44
N THR A 18 15.81 30.26 9.24
CA THR A 18 15.08 29.89 8.00
C THR A 18 15.46 30.74 6.79
N LYS A 19 15.97 31.97 6.97
CA LYS A 19 16.49 32.81 5.87
C LYS A 19 17.86 32.35 5.35
N ARG A 20 18.65 31.67 6.17
CA ARG A 20 19.99 31.17 5.84
C ARG A 20 20.01 29.75 5.26
N VAL A 21 18.91 29.25 4.70
CA VAL A 21 18.92 27.94 4.03
C VAL A 21 19.88 28.01 2.83
N PRO A 22 21.03 27.32 2.89
CA PRO A 22 22.03 27.32 1.83
C PRO A 22 21.40 26.91 0.51
N TRP A 23 21.84 27.51 -0.59
CA TRP A 23 21.35 27.20 -1.94
C TRP A 23 21.39 25.70 -2.25
N VAL A 24 22.38 24.98 -1.71
CA VAL A 24 22.49 23.51 -1.77
C VAL A 24 21.31 22.81 -1.10
N LEU A 25 20.86 23.25 0.07
CA LEU A 25 19.67 22.68 0.72
C LEU A 25 18.40 22.95 -0.09
N LYS A 26 18.23 24.16 -0.64
CA LYS A 26 17.10 24.48 -1.54
C LYS A 26 17.11 23.59 -2.79
N PHE A 27 18.29 23.35 -3.37
CA PHE A 27 18.47 22.44 -4.50
C PHE A 27 18.15 20.98 -4.13
N LEU A 28 18.59 20.51 -2.96
CA LEU A 28 18.24 19.17 -2.45
C LEU A 28 16.73 19.02 -2.20
N TYR A 29 16.07 20.03 -1.63
CA TYR A 29 14.61 20.04 -1.48
C TYR A 29 13.89 20.02 -2.83
N PHE A 30 14.38 20.77 -3.81
CA PHE A 30 13.84 20.77 -5.17
C PHE A 30 14.00 19.39 -5.85
N LEU A 31 15.18 18.78 -5.74
CA LEU A 31 15.42 17.42 -6.25
C LEU A 31 14.53 16.39 -5.55
N LYS A 32 14.40 16.46 -4.23
CA LYS A 32 13.48 15.62 -3.45
C LYS A 32 12.04 15.77 -3.95
N GLY A 33 11.56 17.02 -4.10
CA GLY A 33 10.23 17.30 -4.62
C GLY A 33 10.01 16.69 -6.01
N ARG A 34 10.97 16.86 -6.93
CA ARG A 34 10.91 16.29 -8.27
C ARG A 34 10.86 14.75 -8.26
N LEU A 35 11.60 14.11 -7.36
CA LEU A 35 11.59 12.66 -7.19
C LEU A 35 10.25 12.17 -6.63
N VAL A 36 9.71 12.84 -5.61
CA VAL A 36 8.39 12.55 -5.04
C VAL A 36 7.31 12.63 -6.13
N THR A 37 7.27 13.72 -6.90
CA THR A 37 6.29 13.89 -7.98
C THR A 37 6.41 12.81 -9.04
N ARG A 38 7.65 12.48 -9.47
CA ARG A 38 7.87 11.43 -10.46
C ARG A 38 7.43 10.06 -9.94
N TYR A 39 7.77 9.74 -8.68
CA TYR A 39 7.38 8.48 -8.07
C TYR A 39 5.85 8.35 -7.93
N ASN A 40 5.18 9.40 -7.45
CA ASN A 40 3.72 9.45 -7.39
C ASN A 40 3.07 9.29 -8.76
N LYS A 41 3.64 9.90 -9.81
CA LYS A 41 3.15 9.73 -11.17
C LYS A 41 3.23 8.26 -11.61
N HIS A 42 4.35 7.59 -11.35
CA HIS A 42 4.52 6.17 -11.70
C HIS A 42 3.56 5.27 -10.91
N LEU A 43 3.41 5.48 -9.59
CA LEU A 43 2.43 4.75 -8.78
C LEU A 43 1.01 4.96 -9.30
N THR A 44 0.68 6.20 -9.68
CA THR A 44 -0.63 6.55 -10.24
C THR A 44 -0.92 5.85 -11.55
N THR A 45 0.00 5.95 -12.50
CA THR A 45 -0.13 5.22 -13.77
C THR A 45 -0.25 3.72 -13.54
N PHE A 46 0.50 3.18 -12.57
CA PHE A 46 0.46 1.76 -12.27
C PHE A 46 -0.87 1.32 -11.65
N TYR A 47 -1.38 2.00 -10.61
CA TYR A 47 -2.65 1.59 -10.01
C TYR A 47 -3.83 1.79 -10.96
N VAL A 48 -3.83 2.82 -11.82
CA VAL A 48 -4.87 3.02 -12.83
C VAL A 48 -4.86 1.88 -13.86
N ALA A 49 -3.68 1.45 -14.29
CA ALA A 49 -3.55 0.30 -15.18
C ALA A 49 -4.04 -1.00 -14.50
N LEU A 50 -3.75 -1.19 -13.21
CA LEU A 50 -4.27 -2.31 -12.42
C LEU A 50 -5.80 -2.27 -12.30
N GLU A 51 -6.40 -1.12 -12.04
CA GLU A 51 -7.86 -0.96 -12.00
C GLU A 51 -8.51 -1.34 -13.32
N GLY A 52 -7.91 -0.91 -14.45
CA GLY A 52 -8.33 -1.36 -15.78
C GLY A 52 -8.23 -2.88 -15.92
N ALA A 53 -7.08 -3.46 -15.56
CA ALA A 53 -6.83 -4.89 -15.67
C ALA A 53 -7.79 -5.73 -14.79
N ILE A 54 -8.12 -5.26 -13.58
CA ILE A 54 -9.07 -5.92 -12.65
C ILE A 54 -10.44 -6.16 -13.30
N ASN A 55 -10.86 -5.29 -14.22
CA ASN A 55 -12.15 -5.42 -14.91
C ASN A 55 -12.13 -6.45 -16.05
N HIS A 56 -10.94 -6.84 -16.52
CA HIS A 56 -10.76 -7.76 -17.65
C HIS A 56 -10.12 -9.10 -17.26
N VAL A 57 -9.94 -9.39 -15.96
CA VAL A 57 -9.35 -10.67 -15.49
C VAL A 57 -10.11 -11.89 -16.02
N ASP A 58 -11.44 -11.81 -16.09
CA ASP A 58 -12.30 -12.92 -16.50
C ASP A 58 -12.13 -13.28 -17.99
N GLU A 59 -11.60 -12.37 -18.80
CA GLU A 59 -11.32 -12.56 -20.23
C GLU A 59 -9.98 -13.27 -20.48
N VAL A 60 -9.14 -13.40 -19.44
CA VAL A 60 -7.81 -14.03 -19.53
C VAL A 60 -7.95 -15.54 -19.41
N SER A 61 -7.21 -16.29 -20.25
CA SER A 61 -7.18 -17.76 -20.16
C SER A 61 -6.64 -18.24 -18.81
N ILE A 62 -7.01 -19.46 -18.41
CA ILE A 62 -6.65 -20.03 -17.10
C ILE A 62 -5.12 -20.19 -16.99
N GLU A 63 -4.47 -20.67 -18.04
CA GLU A 63 -3.00 -20.84 -18.07
C GLU A 63 -2.29 -19.49 -17.88
N LYS A 64 -2.74 -18.47 -18.62
CA LYS A 64 -2.16 -17.13 -18.54
C LYS A 64 -2.44 -16.48 -17.19
N SER A 65 -3.62 -16.70 -16.62
CA SER A 65 -3.97 -16.23 -15.29
C SER A 65 -3.08 -16.83 -14.20
N ARG A 66 -2.64 -18.09 -14.35
CA ARG A 66 -1.71 -18.73 -13.40
C ARG A 66 -0.33 -18.08 -13.43
N THR A 67 0.20 -17.78 -14.61
CA THR A 67 1.48 -17.05 -14.74
C THR A 67 1.37 -15.65 -14.12
N ILE A 68 0.32 -14.90 -14.47
CA ILE A 68 0.11 -13.55 -13.95
C ILE A 68 -0.08 -13.57 -12.42
N LEU A 69 -0.72 -14.58 -11.86
CA LEU A 69 -0.89 -14.73 -10.41
C LEU A 69 0.45 -14.83 -9.69
N GLU A 70 1.36 -15.69 -10.16
CA GLU A 70 2.68 -15.84 -9.54
C GLU A 70 3.53 -14.58 -9.68
N GLU A 71 3.48 -13.91 -10.84
CA GLU A 71 4.13 -12.61 -11.03
C GLU A 71 3.56 -11.54 -10.09
N THR A 72 2.23 -11.50 -9.92
CA THR A 72 1.53 -10.54 -9.06
C THR A 72 1.95 -10.70 -7.60
N LYS A 73 2.07 -11.94 -7.10
CA LYS A 73 2.59 -12.21 -5.74
C LYS A 73 4.00 -11.67 -5.54
N GLY A 74 4.89 -11.89 -6.52
CA GLY A 74 6.25 -11.34 -6.49
C GLY A 74 6.27 -9.81 -6.48
N ILE A 75 5.37 -9.17 -7.22
CA ILE A 75 5.22 -7.72 -7.25
C ILE A 75 4.71 -7.19 -5.90
N ILE A 76 3.73 -7.85 -5.27
CA ILE A 76 3.23 -7.47 -3.94
C ILE A 76 4.39 -7.41 -2.94
N VAL A 77 5.18 -8.49 -2.84
CA VAL A 77 6.35 -8.55 -1.95
C VAL A 77 7.35 -7.44 -2.27
N SER A 78 7.58 -7.14 -3.54
CA SER A 78 8.48 -6.06 -3.96
C SER A 78 7.97 -4.68 -3.54
N VAL A 79 6.67 -4.41 -3.66
CA VAL A 79 6.03 -3.14 -3.27
C VAL A 79 6.00 -3.00 -1.74
N GLU A 80 5.72 -4.07 -0.99
CA GLU A 80 5.79 -4.07 0.47
C GLU A 80 7.21 -3.78 0.98
N ASN A 81 8.21 -4.44 0.40
CA ASN A 81 9.61 -4.18 0.73
C ASN A 81 9.98 -2.73 0.41
N ALA A 82 9.58 -2.22 -0.75
CA ALA A 82 9.78 -0.80 -1.10
C ALA A 82 9.11 0.12 -0.07
N ALA A 83 7.87 -0.15 0.33
CA ALA A 83 7.15 0.60 1.36
C ALA A 83 7.92 0.60 2.70
N ALA A 84 8.45 -0.55 3.12
CA ALA A 84 9.24 -0.68 4.35
C ALA A 84 10.56 0.09 4.26
N TYR A 85 11.27 0.06 3.13
CA TYR A 85 12.48 0.85 2.92
C TYR A 85 12.19 2.36 2.91
N LEU A 86 11.07 2.77 2.33
CA LEU A 86 10.62 4.16 2.32
C LEU A 86 10.18 4.63 3.71
N ALA A 87 9.60 3.75 4.54
CA ALA A 87 9.30 4.08 5.93
C ALA A 87 10.57 4.29 6.77
N LYS A 88 11.65 3.54 6.48
CA LYS A 88 12.96 3.69 7.13
C LYS A 88 13.73 4.92 6.65
N SER A 89 13.49 5.37 5.42
CA SER A 89 14.21 6.48 4.81
C SER A 89 13.34 7.74 4.73
N ASN A 90 13.75 8.82 5.41
CA ASN A 90 13.05 10.11 5.38
C ASN A 90 13.07 10.82 3.99
N TYR A 91 13.51 10.12 2.95
CA TYR A 91 13.84 10.65 1.64
C TYR A 91 12.61 10.87 0.75
N LEU A 92 11.60 10.00 0.82
CA LEU A 92 10.30 10.17 0.14
C LEU A 92 9.13 10.26 1.13
N ASP A 93 9.41 10.65 2.38
CA ASP A 93 8.40 10.81 3.42
C ASP A 93 7.43 11.96 3.10
N SER A 94 6.43 11.64 2.28
CA SER A 94 5.28 12.49 1.99
C SER A 94 4.03 11.64 2.21
N ALA A 95 3.02 12.26 2.83
CA ALA A 95 1.74 11.59 3.06
C ALA A 95 1.11 11.09 1.75
N GLU A 96 1.33 11.82 0.65
CA GLU A 96 0.86 11.47 -0.69
C GLU A 96 1.48 10.16 -1.20
N VAL A 97 2.81 10.01 -1.12
CA VAL A 97 3.50 8.78 -1.53
C VAL A 97 3.01 7.58 -0.72
N LYS A 98 2.90 7.74 0.61
CA LYS A 98 2.40 6.67 1.49
C LYS A 98 0.99 6.23 1.09
N LYS A 99 0.10 7.19 0.85
CA LYS A 99 -1.28 6.93 0.42
C LYS A 99 -1.33 6.23 -0.93
N ASN A 100 -0.51 6.66 -1.89
CA ASN A 100 -0.47 6.04 -3.21
C ASN A 100 0.08 4.61 -3.15
N ILE A 101 1.11 4.34 -2.34
CA ILE A 101 1.61 2.97 -2.12
C ILE A 101 0.52 2.09 -1.53
N GLN A 102 -0.17 2.55 -0.48
CA GLN A 102 -1.28 1.80 0.14
C GLN A 102 -2.38 1.50 -0.87
N TYR A 103 -2.71 2.47 -1.73
CA TYR A 103 -3.72 2.29 -2.78
C TYR A 103 -3.27 1.28 -3.84
N THR A 104 -2.01 1.35 -4.27
CA THR A 104 -1.41 0.36 -5.20
C THR A 104 -1.45 -1.04 -4.60
N LEU A 105 -1.07 -1.22 -3.33
CA LEU A 105 -1.16 -2.52 -2.64
C LEU A 105 -2.59 -3.03 -2.59
N LYS A 106 -3.56 -2.17 -2.25
CA LYS A 106 -4.98 -2.52 -2.28
C LYS A 106 -5.41 -3.03 -3.66
N CYS A 107 -5.02 -2.36 -4.74
CA CYS A 107 -5.34 -2.79 -6.09
C CYS A 107 -4.69 -4.15 -6.42
N LEU A 108 -3.43 -4.34 -6.03
CA LEU A 108 -2.72 -5.61 -6.24
C LEU A 108 -3.41 -6.78 -5.54
N TYR A 109 -3.84 -6.64 -4.28
CA TYR A 109 -4.56 -7.72 -3.58
C TYR A 109 -5.93 -8.02 -4.20
N ILE A 110 -6.65 -6.99 -4.68
CA ILE A 110 -7.92 -7.21 -5.39
C ILE A 110 -7.66 -7.98 -6.70
N PHE A 111 -6.62 -7.59 -7.44
CA PHE A 111 -6.23 -8.24 -8.68
C PHE A 111 -5.80 -9.70 -8.45
N GLU A 112 -4.95 -9.94 -7.45
CA GLU A 112 -4.52 -11.26 -7.00
C GLU A 112 -5.72 -12.14 -6.63
N SER A 113 -6.67 -11.60 -5.85
CA SER A 113 -7.88 -12.32 -5.44
C SER A 113 -8.73 -12.76 -6.65
N LYS A 114 -8.93 -11.87 -7.63
CA LYS A 114 -9.63 -12.22 -8.86
C LYS A 114 -8.89 -13.26 -9.69
N LEU A 115 -7.57 -13.15 -9.82
CA LEU A 115 -6.75 -14.14 -10.50
C LEU A 115 -6.83 -15.51 -9.82
N HIS A 116 -6.83 -15.56 -8.49
CA HIS A 116 -7.07 -16.78 -7.74
C HIS A 116 -8.41 -17.42 -8.13
N VAL A 117 -9.50 -16.66 -8.13
CA VAL A 117 -10.82 -17.17 -8.55
C VAL A 117 -10.76 -17.73 -9.97
N GLN A 118 -10.15 -17.00 -10.91
CA GLN A 118 -10.05 -17.42 -12.31
C GLN A 118 -9.21 -18.70 -12.49
N VAL A 119 -8.06 -18.80 -11.81
CA VAL A 119 -7.15 -19.96 -11.89
C VAL A 119 -7.80 -21.24 -11.36
N TYR A 120 -8.62 -21.13 -10.31
CA TYR A 120 -9.24 -22.28 -9.66
C TYR A 120 -10.69 -22.52 -10.10
N LYS A 121 -11.24 -21.72 -11.02
CA LYS A 121 -12.62 -21.83 -11.52
C LYS A 121 -12.96 -23.20 -12.10
N SER A 122 -11.98 -23.83 -12.77
CA SER A 122 -12.12 -25.17 -13.37
C SER A 122 -11.42 -26.27 -12.58
N ALA A 123 -10.95 -25.97 -11.36
CA ALA A 123 -10.29 -26.98 -10.54
C ALA A 123 -11.30 -28.03 -10.08
N PRO A 124 -10.92 -29.32 -10.04
CA PRO A 124 -11.80 -30.37 -9.56
C PRO A 124 -12.19 -30.10 -8.10
N ILE A 125 -13.49 -30.04 -7.83
CA ILE A 125 -14.01 -29.89 -6.47
C ILE A 125 -13.83 -31.24 -5.78
N VAL A 126 -12.84 -31.32 -4.88
CA VAL A 126 -12.67 -32.49 -4.03
C VAL A 126 -13.67 -32.38 -2.87
N PRO A 127 -14.61 -33.32 -2.71
CA PRO A 127 -15.50 -33.31 -1.57
C PRO A 127 -14.68 -33.51 -0.29
N ILE A 128 -14.77 -32.54 0.61
CA ILE A 128 -14.13 -32.61 1.93
C ILE A 128 -14.85 -33.68 2.75
N ASP A 129 -14.08 -34.47 3.51
CA ASP A 129 -14.60 -35.44 4.47
C ASP A 129 -15.62 -34.76 5.41
N LYS A 130 -16.77 -35.42 5.63
CA LYS A 130 -17.85 -34.92 6.47
C LYS A 130 -17.36 -34.63 7.88
N ASP A 131 -16.43 -35.44 8.40
CA ASP A 131 -15.91 -35.29 9.75
C ASP A 131 -15.08 -34.00 9.89
N LEU A 132 -14.31 -33.65 8.86
CA LEU A 132 -13.53 -32.42 8.82
C LEU A 132 -14.46 -31.19 8.74
N LYS A 133 -15.51 -31.28 7.93
CA LYS A 133 -16.52 -30.21 7.80
C LYS A 133 -17.26 -29.98 9.12
N GLU A 134 -17.65 -31.06 9.80
CA GLU A 134 -18.28 -30.97 11.13
C GLU A 134 -17.32 -30.43 12.19
N GLY A 135 -16.06 -30.86 12.19
CA GLY A 135 -15.03 -30.36 13.09
C GLY A 135 -14.82 -28.85 12.98
N ILE A 136 -14.65 -28.34 11.75
CA ILE A 136 -14.53 -26.89 11.49
C ILE A 136 -15.79 -26.15 11.92
N SER A 137 -16.98 -26.70 11.65
CA SER A 137 -18.25 -26.06 12.02
C SER A 137 -18.43 -25.96 13.55
N ARG A 138 -18.00 -26.99 14.30
CA ARG A 138 -18.01 -26.98 15.77
C ARG A 138 -17.00 -25.98 16.34
N MET A 139 -15.78 -25.93 15.81
CA MET A 139 -14.76 -24.93 16.20
C MET A 139 -15.24 -23.49 15.97
N ASN A 140 -15.79 -23.21 14.79
CA ASN A 140 -16.29 -21.87 14.47
C ASN A 140 -17.44 -21.46 15.38
N LYS A 141 -18.37 -22.37 15.71
CA LYS A 141 -19.44 -22.12 16.68
C LYS A 141 -18.92 -21.82 18.09
N ALA A 142 -17.92 -22.57 18.54
CA ALA A 142 -17.31 -22.35 19.86
C ALA A 142 -16.64 -20.96 19.94
N ASN A 143 -15.83 -20.62 18.94
CA ASN A 143 -15.13 -19.33 18.90
C ASN A 143 -16.10 -18.15 18.70
N PHE A 144 -17.18 -18.32 17.93
CA PHE A 144 -18.21 -17.28 17.79
C PHE A 144 -18.93 -17.01 19.11
N ASN A 145 -19.21 -18.04 19.90
CA ASN A 145 -19.83 -17.87 21.21
C ASN A 145 -18.90 -17.16 22.18
N GLU A 146 -17.60 -17.46 22.18
CA GLU A 146 -16.60 -16.73 22.99
C GLU A 146 -16.49 -15.25 22.62
N LEU A 147 -16.54 -14.93 21.32
CA LEU A 147 -16.47 -13.54 20.83
C LEU A 147 -17.72 -12.71 21.17
N LEU A 148 -18.87 -13.36 21.36
CA LEU A 148 -20.15 -12.72 21.72
C LEU A 148 -20.41 -12.69 23.22
N SER A 149 -19.59 -13.39 24.02
CA SER A 149 -19.67 -13.41 25.48
C SER A 149 -18.74 -12.42 26.19
N ASN A 150 -18.03 -11.57 25.43
CA ASN A 150 -17.31 -10.38 25.91
C ASN A 150 -18.08 -9.11 25.55
#